data_AF-A0A1A2YFC7-F1
#
_entry.id   AF-A0A1A2YFC7-F1
#
_cell.length_a   1.000
_cell.length_b   1.000
_cell.length_c   1.000
_cell.angle_alpha   90.00
_cell.angle_beta   90.00
_cell.angle_gamma   90.00
#
_symmetry.space_group_name_H-M   'P 1'
#
loop_
_entity.id
_entity.type
_entity.pdbx_description
1 polymer ?
#
loop_
_entity_poly.entity_id
_entity_poly.type
_entity_poly.pdbx_seq_one_letter_code
_entity_poly.pdbx_strand_id
1 'polypeptide(L)' 'MELHHVEDWARTHRTDIDQLAMACGPHHRLLEKGWTTRKRANGDTEWIPPPHLDRGQPRTNTFHHPEDLLCEDQDGAA' A
#
# COMPACT_ATOMS: atom_id res chain seq x y z
N MET A 1 -16.08 1.94 3.92
CA MET A 1 -14.76 1.28 3.83
C MET A 1 -14.84 0.28 2.70
N GLU A 2 -13.82 0.18 1.87
CA GLU A 2 -13.77 -0.66 0.67
C GLU A 2 -12.51 -1.54 0.71
N LEU A 3 -12.57 -2.70 0.03
CA LEU A 3 -11.45 -3.63 -0.12
C LEU A 3 -11.00 -3.64 -1.57
N HIS A 4 -9.76 -3.23 -1.80
CA HIS A 4 -9.11 -3.23 -3.08
C HIS A 4 -8.33 -4.54 -3.29
N HIS A 5 -8.50 -5.17 -4.44
CA HIS A 5 -7.63 -6.29 -4.83
C HIS A 5 -6.33 -5.73 -5.40
N VAL A 6 -5.19 -6.06 -4.76
CA VAL A 6 -3.85 -5.65 -5.22
C VAL A 6 -3.56 -6.21 -6.62
N GLU A 7 -3.96 -7.46 -6.85
CA GLU A 7 -4.04 -8.06 -8.17
C GLU A 7 -5.50 -8.15 -8.61
N ASP A 8 -5.83 -7.55 -9.75
CA ASP A 8 -7.21 -7.48 -10.24
C ASP A 8 -7.93 -8.83 -10.16
N TRP A 9 -9.12 -8.82 -9.55
CA TRP A 9 -9.97 -10.01 -9.48
C TRP A 9 -10.26 -10.60 -10.86
N ALA A 10 -10.40 -9.76 -11.89
CA ALA A 10 -10.63 -10.21 -13.27
C ALA A 10 -9.47 -11.05 -13.84
N ARG A 11 -8.27 -11.00 -13.24
CA ARG A 11 -7.12 -11.80 -13.64
C ARG A 11 -7.00 -13.10 -12.85
N THR A 12 -7.37 -13.08 -11.57
CA THR A 12 -7.14 -14.21 -10.64
C THR A 12 -8.39 -15.02 -10.35
N HIS A 13 -9.56 -14.39 -10.45
CA HIS A 13 -10.86 -14.89 -9.99
C HIS A 13 -10.86 -15.33 -8.51
N ARG A 14 -9.93 -14.82 -7.71
CA ARG A 14 -9.75 -15.17 -6.30
C ARG A 14 -9.86 -13.94 -5.42
N THR A 15 -10.44 -14.12 -4.24
CA THR A 15 -10.42 -13.15 -3.15
C THR A 15 -9.54 -13.72 -2.05
N ASP A 16 -8.25 -13.43 -2.14
CA ASP A 16 -7.23 -13.86 -1.20
C ASP A 16 -6.98 -12.76 -0.17
N ILE A 17 -7.02 -13.07 1.13
CA ILE A 17 -6.85 -12.08 2.20
C ILE A 17 -5.48 -11.39 2.11
N ASP A 18 -4.47 -12.11 1.64
CA ASP A 18 -3.11 -11.60 1.47
C ASP A 18 -2.97 -10.70 0.23
N GLN A 19 -4.01 -10.59 -0.60
CA GLN A 19 -4.07 -9.75 -1.80
C GLN A 19 -5.13 -8.65 -1.70
N LEU A 20 -5.59 -8.32 -0.47
CA LEU A 20 -6.51 -7.23 -0.22
C LEU A 20 -5.84 -6.05 0.50
N ALA A 21 -6.23 -4.84 0.09
CA ALA A 21 -5.86 -3.59 0.74
C ALA A 21 -7.12 -2.85 1.18
N MET A 22 -7.17 -2.43 2.45
CA MET A 22 -8.27 -1.61 2.96
C MET A 22 -8.08 -0.15 2.51
N ALA A 23 -9.14 0.44 1.95
CA ALA A 23 -9.16 1.84 1.54
C ALA A 23 -10.49 2.51 1.89
N CYS A 24 -10.46 3.83 2.12
CA CYS A 24 -11.67 4.63 2.09
C CYS A 24 -12.02 4.97 0.64
N GLY A 25 -13.30 5.19 0.33
CA GLY A 25 -13.75 5.46 -1.05
C GLY A 25 -12.94 6.54 -1.79
N PRO A 26 -12.63 7.71 -1.18
CA PRO A 26 -11.78 8.72 -1.82
C PRO A 26 -10.38 8.22 -2.19
N HIS A 27 -9.71 7.46 -1.31
CA HIS A 27 -8.39 6.89 -1.61
C HIS A 27 -8.47 5.72 -2.58
N HIS A 28 -9.53 4.90 -2.53
CA HIS A 28 -9.74 3.82 -3.50
C HIS A 28 -9.84 4.37 -4.93
N ARG A 29 -10.51 5.53 -5.13
CA ARG A 29 -10.55 6.21 -6.43
C ARG A 29 -9.20 6.73 -6.95
N LEU A 30 -8.15 6.80 -6.11
CA LEU A 30 -6.82 7.19 -6.59
C LEU A 30 -6.21 6.13 -7.50
N LEU A 31 -6.62 4.86 -7.38
CA LEU A 31 -6.14 3.76 -8.23
C LEU A 31 -6.52 3.98 -9.69
N GLU A 32 -7.70 4.55 -9.94
CA GLU A 32 -8.12 4.97 -11.29
C GLU A 32 -7.31 6.15 -11.84
N LYS A 33 -6.51 6.81 -10.99
CA LYS A 33 -5.71 7.99 -11.32
C LYS A 33 -4.20 7.69 -11.37
N GLY A 34 -3.85 6.43 -11.63
CA GLY A 34 -2.47 6.00 -11.82
C GLY A 34 -1.70 5.71 -10.53
N TRP A 35 -2.38 5.67 -9.39
CA TRP A 35 -1.81 5.06 -8.19
C TRP A 35 -1.89 3.55 -8.27
N THR A 36 -0.95 2.86 -7.65
CA THR A 36 -0.97 1.40 -7.50
C THR A 36 -0.71 1.02 -6.05
N THR A 37 -1.10 -0.19 -5.66
CA THR A 37 -0.77 -0.72 -4.33
C THR A 37 0.08 -1.97 -4.43
N ARG A 38 0.87 -2.24 -3.39
CA ARG A 38 1.69 -3.45 -3.26
C ARG A 38 1.55 -3.99 -1.85
N LYS A 39 1.40 -5.32 -1.69
CA LYS A 39 1.58 -5.97 -0.39
C LYS A 39 3.04 -6.35 -0.18
N ARG A 40 3.57 -5.99 0.99
CA ARG A 40 4.88 -6.43 1.47
C ARG A 40 4.75 -7.74 2.24
N ALA A 41 5.86 -8.48 2.36
CA ALA A 41 5.92 -9.74 3.11
C ALA A 41 5.64 -9.59 4.61
N ASN A 42 5.86 -8.39 5.17
CA ASN A 42 5.53 -8.05 6.56
C ASN A 42 4.04 -7.71 6.77
N GLY A 43 3.21 -7.76 5.72
CA GLY A 43 1.79 -7.47 5.79
C GLY A 43 1.42 -6.01 5.47
N ASP A 44 2.39 -5.11 5.27
CA ASP A 44 2.08 -3.71 4.96
C ASP A 44 1.53 -3.53 3.54
N THR A 45 0.59 -2.59 3.38
CA THR A 45 0.18 -2.07 2.07
C THR A 45 0.94 -0.81 1.77
N GLU A 46 1.66 -0.82 0.65
CA GLU A 46 2.22 0.37 0.07
C GLU A 46 1.28 1.02 -0.94
N TRP A 47 1.34 2.34 -1.01
CA TRP A 47 0.72 3.17 -2.03
C TRP A 47 1.81 3.81 -2.88
N ILE A 48 1.83 3.43 -4.16
CA ILE A 48 2.84 3.86 -5.12
C ILE A 48 2.20 4.93 -6.01
N PRO A 49 2.74 6.16 -6.02
CA PRO A 49 2.22 7.26 -6.82
C PRO A 49 2.54 7.08 -8.31
N PRO A 50 1.82 7.77 -9.21
CA PRO A 50 2.26 7.91 -10.59
C PRO A 50 3.59 8.68 -10.68
N PRO A 51 4.42 8.48 -11.72
CA PRO A 51 5.80 8.99 -11.78
C PRO A 51 5.97 10.50 -11.53
N HIS A 52 5.01 11.32 -11.97
CA HIS A 52 5.07 12.78 -11.78
C HIS A 52 4.78 13.24 -10.34
N LEU A 53 4.27 12.35 -9.49
CA LEU A 53 4.05 12.57 -8.05
C LEU A 53 5.04 11.78 -7.18
N ASP A 54 5.97 11.06 -7.80
CA ASP A 54 6.98 10.31 -7.07
C ASP A 54 8.17 11.22 -6.72
N ARG A 55 8.29 11.54 -5.43
CA ARG A 55 9.32 12.45 -4.88
C ARG A 55 10.16 11.77 -3.79
N GLY A 56 10.11 10.44 -3.71
CA GLY A 56 10.78 9.68 -2.66
C GLY A 56 10.08 9.70 -1.30
N GLN A 57 8.80 10.07 -1.24
CA GLN A 57 8.00 9.98 -0.03
C GLN A 57 7.80 8.54 0.44
N PRO A 58 7.57 8.30 1.75
CA PRO A 58 7.19 6.99 2.27
C PRO A 58 5.99 6.39 1.54
N ARG A 59 6.01 5.08 1.36
CA ARG A 59 4.94 4.33 0.67
C ARG A 59 3.86 3.81 1.61
N THR A 60 4.15 3.76 2.90
CA THR A 60 3.25 3.30 3.96
C THR A 60 2.75 4.49 4.78
N ASN A 61 1.57 4.33 5.39
CA ASN A 61 0.97 5.37 6.23
C ASN A 61 1.20 5.04 7.71
N THR A 62 2.02 5.83 8.38
CA THR A 62 2.36 5.69 9.81
C THR A 62 1.43 6.50 10.73
N PHE A 63 0.31 7.04 10.23
CA PHE A 63 -0.59 7.91 11.02
C PHE A 63 -1.04 7.29 12.35
N HIS A 64 -1.26 5.96 12.39
CA HIS A 64 -1.65 5.24 13.60
C HIS A 64 -0.47 4.55 14.32
N HIS A 65 0.72 4.60 13.72
CA HIS A 65 1.96 4.01 14.24
C HIS A 65 3.10 5.04 14.13
N PRO A 66 2.99 6.22 14.79
CA PRO A 66 4.01 7.25 14.71
C PRO A 66 5.36 6.80 15.26
N GLU A 67 5.40 5.77 16.11
CA GLU A 67 6.61 5.10 16.59
C GLU A 67 7.51 4.59 15.46
N ASP A 68 6.94 4.20 14.33
CA ASP A 68 7.68 3.72 13.15
C ASP A 68 8.52 4.82 12.49
N LEU A 69 8.21 6.10 12.75
CA LEU A 69 9.00 7.24 12.28
C LEU A 69 10.23 7.51 13.15
N LEU A 70 10.23 6.99 14.38
CA LEU A 70 11.26 7.26 15.39
C LEU A 70 12.26 6.10 15.54
N CYS A 71 11.92 4.92 15.05
CA CYS A 71 12.87 3.82 14.95
C CYS A 71 13.90 4.13 13.87
N GLU A 72 15.16 4.30 14.26
CA GLU A 72 16.27 4.27 13.31
C GLU A 72 16.25 2.94 12.56
N ASP A 73 16.39 3.02 11.25
CA ASP A 73 16.47 1.93 10.27
C ASP A 73 17.30 0.76 10.85
N GLN A 74 16.63 -0.27 11.39
CA GLN A 74 17.29 -1.55 11.68
C GLN A 74 17.44 -2.35 10.38
N ASP A 75 17.98 -1.74 9.33
CA ASP A 75 18.49 -2.46 8.15
C ASP A 75 20.00 -2.57 8.25
N GLY A 76 20.39 -3.50 9.12
CA GLY A 76 21.77 -3.91 9.35
C GLY A 76 21.83 -5.25 10.06
N ALA A 77 21.05 -6.25 9.64
CA ALA A 77 21.17 -7.60 10.16
C ALA A 77 20.90 -8.69 9.11
N ALA A 78 22.02 -9.36 8.76
CA ALA A 78 22.22 -10.68 8.17
C ALA A 78 22.03 -10.86 6.65
#